data_AF-A0A1Y0CF96-F1
#
_entry.id   AF-A0A1Y0CF96-F1
#
_cell.length_a   1.000
_cell.length_b   1.000
_cell.length_c   1.000
_cell.angle_alpha   90.00
_cell.angle_beta   90.00
_cell.angle_gamma   90.00
#
_symmetry.space_group_name_H-M   'P 1'
#
loop_
_entity.id
_entity.type
_entity.pdbx_description
1 polymer ?
#
loop_
_entity_poly.entity_id
_entity_poly.type
_entity_poly.pdbx_seq_one_letter_code
_entity_poly.pdbx_strand_id
1 'polypeptide(L)'
;MLGVIAGNLKPPDVRGLIIKDMDLLDRLPEEDVELRTRLKASIDQRIGELVTAGERSRELRDAAMSYRGNWRDIVVFVCAVLFTIVWWNVSHSRSNWLTMFIAMIIVSVAAGIYAGRGLLRAMRTFVHRDKETQ
;
A
#
# COMPACT_ATOMS: atom_id res chain seq x y z
N MET A 1 -16.71 -9.46 29.09
CA MET A 1 -17.22 -10.09 27.84
C MET A 1 -16.44 -9.51 26.67
N LEU A 2 -15.89 -10.39 25.82
CA LEU A 2 -15.43 -10.17 24.43
C LEU A 2 -14.49 -8.98 24.16
N GLY A 3 -13.17 -9.15 24.38
CA GLY A 3 -12.21 -8.12 23.91
C GLY A 3 -10.73 -8.49 23.84
N VAL A 4 -10.27 -9.63 24.40
CA VAL A 4 -8.81 -9.82 24.64
C VAL A 4 -8.21 -11.12 24.06
N ILE A 5 -8.97 -11.94 23.31
CA ILE A 5 -8.43 -13.22 22.78
C ILE A 5 -7.78 -13.09 21.38
N ALA A 6 -7.77 -11.91 20.76
CA ALA A 6 -7.24 -11.74 19.40
C ALA A 6 -5.70 -11.69 19.28
N GLY A 7 -4.96 -11.71 20.39
CA GLY A 7 -3.52 -11.40 20.39
C GLY A 7 -2.55 -12.58 20.26
N ASN A 8 -3.00 -13.83 20.39
CA ASN A 8 -2.09 -15.00 20.44
C ASN A 8 -2.51 -16.20 19.59
N LEU A 9 -3.47 -16.03 18.68
CA LEU A 9 -3.74 -17.03 17.65
C LEU A 9 -2.62 -16.93 16.62
N LYS A 10 -1.51 -17.63 16.88
CA LYS A 10 -0.55 -17.98 15.83
C LYS A 10 -1.37 -18.50 14.65
N PRO A 11 -1.30 -17.85 13.48
CA PRO A 11 -2.03 -18.32 12.31
C PRO A 11 -1.74 -19.81 12.12
N PRO A 12 -2.76 -20.65 11.86
CA PRO A 12 -2.53 -22.07 11.63
C PRO A 12 -1.45 -22.23 10.56
N ASP A 13 -0.48 -23.11 10.82
CA ASP A 13 0.61 -23.37 9.89
C ASP A 13 0.11 -24.20 8.70
N VAL A 14 -0.62 -23.54 7.79
CA VAL A 14 -1.24 -24.17 6.62
C VAL A 14 -0.18 -24.81 5.72
N ARG A 15 1.02 -24.21 5.62
CA ARG A 15 2.13 -24.77 4.85
C ARG A 15 2.63 -26.06 5.49
N GLY A 16 2.80 -26.09 6.81
CA GLY A 16 3.16 -27.30 7.55
C GLY A 16 2.13 -28.42 7.44
N LEU A 17 0.83 -28.08 7.34
CA LEU A 17 -0.24 -29.06 7.11
C LEU A 17 -0.18 -29.65 5.69
N ILE A 18 0.02 -28.82 4.66
CA ILE A 18 0.13 -29.30 3.27
C ILE A 18 1.32 -30.26 3.10
N ILE A 19 2.47 -29.95 3.72
CA ILE A 19 3.65 -30.84 3.66
C ILE A 19 3.33 -32.21 4.26
N LYS A 20 2.58 -32.26 5.36
CA LYS A 20 2.14 -33.52 5.98
C LYS A 20 1.15 -34.28 5.09
N ASP A 21 0.21 -33.59 4.46
CA ASP A 21 -0.73 -34.20 3.52
C ASP A 21 -0.02 -34.78 2.29
N MET A 22 1.04 -34.13 1.80
CA MET A 22 1.90 -34.64 0.73
C MET A 22 2.70 -35.89 1.17
N ASP A 23 3.31 -35.89 2.36
CA ASP A 23 3.99 -37.07 2.90
C ASP A 23 3.03 -38.25 3.11
N LEU A 24 1.78 -37.98 3.52
CA LEU A 24 0.73 -39.01 3.57
C LEU A 24 0.43 -39.56 2.18
N LEU A 25 0.26 -38.68 1.18
CA LEU A 25 0.03 -39.09 -0.21
C LEU A 25 1.16 -39.97 -0.75
N ASP A 26 2.41 -39.71 -0.39
CA ASP A 26 3.56 -40.52 -0.83
C ASP A 26 3.59 -41.90 -0.16
N ARG A 27 2.99 -42.05 1.02
CA ARG A 27 2.93 -43.32 1.78
C ARG A 27 1.73 -44.20 1.45
N LEU A 28 0.71 -43.66 0.78
CA LEU A 28 -0.49 -44.40 0.39
C LEU A 28 -0.14 -45.49 -0.65
N PRO A 29 -0.72 -46.70 -0.55
CA PRO A 29 -0.54 -47.73 -1.58
C PRO A 29 -0.97 -47.22 -2.96
N GLU A 30 -0.22 -47.53 -4.01
CA GLU A 30 -0.54 -47.09 -5.38
C GLU A 30 -1.87 -47.67 -5.90
N GLU A 31 -2.30 -48.79 -5.30
CA GLU A 31 -3.53 -49.52 -5.59
C GLU A 31 -4.79 -48.72 -5.20
N ASP A 32 -4.70 -47.85 -4.18
CA ASP A 32 -5.81 -47.05 -3.65
C ASP A 32 -6.01 -45.75 -4.45
N VAL A 33 -6.20 -45.88 -5.76
CA VAL A 33 -6.29 -44.77 -6.72
C VAL A 33 -7.38 -43.75 -6.32
N GLU A 34 -8.52 -44.21 -5.82
CA GLU A 34 -9.64 -43.34 -5.41
C GLU A 34 -9.28 -42.46 -4.21
N LEU A 35 -8.63 -43.04 -3.20
CA LEU A 35 -8.24 -42.32 -1.98
C LEU A 35 -7.10 -41.33 -2.27
N ARG A 36 -6.11 -41.74 -3.06
CA ARG A 36 -5.02 -40.87 -3.54
C ARG A 36 -5.58 -39.68 -4.31
N THR A 37 -6.56 -39.92 -5.20
CA THR A 37 -7.18 -38.86 -6.00
C THR A 37 -7.92 -37.85 -5.11
N ARG A 38 -8.70 -38.33 -4.13
CA ARG A 38 -9.39 -37.45 -3.17
C ARG A 38 -8.43 -36.63 -2.33
N LEU A 39 -7.37 -37.25 -1.82
CA LEU A 39 -6.36 -36.55 -1.02
C LEU A 39 -5.63 -35.48 -1.84
N LYS A 40 -5.24 -35.82 -3.07
CA LYS A 40 -4.63 -34.89 -4.01
C LYS A 40 -5.54 -33.69 -4.30
N ALA A 41 -6.83 -33.92 -4.56
CA ALA A 41 -7.79 -32.83 -4.78
C ALA A 41 -7.91 -31.90 -3.56
N SER A 42 -7.87 -32.45 -2.34
CA SER A 42 -7.88 -31.62 -1.11
C SER A 42 -6.60 -30.80 -0.95
N ILE A 43 -5.43 -31.36 -1.27
CA ILE A 43 -4.14 -30.65 -1.24
C ILE A 43 -4.16 -29.49 -2.25
N ASP A 44 -4.59 -29.76 -3.48
CA ASP A 44 -4.65 -28.75 -4.55
C ASP A 44 -5.57 -27.59 -4.17
N GLN A 45 -6.72 -27.86 -3.54
CA GLN A 45 -7.61 -26.83 -3.02
C GLN A 45 -6.91 -25.94 -1.98
N ARG A 46 -6.23 -26.52 -0.98
CA ARG A 46 -5.52 -25.73 0.05
C ARG A 46 -4.39 -24.89 -0.54
N ILE A 47 -3.68 -25.42 -1.55
CA ILE A 47 -2.65 -24.67 -2.26
C ILE A 47 -3.28 -23.47 -2.99
N GLY A 48 -4.41 -23.66 -3.67
CA GLY A 48 -5.14 -22.58 -4.34
C GLY A 48 -5.57 -21.47 -3.39
N GLU A 49 -6.06 -21.84 -2.20
CA GLU A 49 -6.41 -20.88 -1.13
C GLU A 49 -5.20 -20.08 -0.66
N LEU A 50 -4.03 -20.73 -0.47
CA LEU A 50 -2.79 -20.04 -0.10
C LEU A 50 -2.29 -19.08 -1.19
N VAL A 51 -2.40 -19.47 -2.46
CA VAL A 51 -2.02 -18.61 -3.60
C VAL A 51 -2.91 -17.38 -3.63
N THR A 52 -4.23 -17.57 -3.56
CA THR A 52 -5.22 -16.48 -3.56
C THR A 52 -5.01 -15.52 -2.38
N ALA A 53 -4.75 -16.06 -1.18
CA ALA A 53 -4.45 -15.25 -0.01
C ALA A 53 -3.13 -14.47 -0.15
N GLY A 54 -2.12 -15.08 -0.78
CA GLY A 54 -0.84 -14.45 -1.09
C GLY A 54 -0.98 -13.32 -2.11
N GLU A 55 -1.77 -13.52 -3.16
CA GLU A 55 -2.09 -12.50 -4.17
C GLU A 55 -2.84 -11.33 -3.55
N ARG A 56 -3.90 -11.58 -2.77
CA ARG A 56 -4.63 -10.54 -2.04
C ARG A 56 -3.74 -9.75 -1.10
N SER A 57 -2.79 -10.41 -0.43
CA SER A 57 -1.82 -9.74 0.44
C SER A 57 -0.84 -8.86 -0.34
N ARG A 58 -0.46 -9.27 -1.57
CA ARG A 58 0.35 -8.44 -2.47
C ARG A 58 -0.45 -7.25 -2.98
N GLU A 59 -1.68 -7.45 -3.41
CA GLU A 59 -2.57 -6.36 -3.84
C GLU A 59 -2.79 -5.33 -2.72
N LEU A 60 -3.03 -5.78 -1.48
CA LEU A 60 -3.15 -4.89 -0.33
C LEU A 60 -1.84 -4.16 -0.03
N ARG A 61 -0.69 -4.82 -0.18
CA ARG A 61 0.63 -4.18 -0.02
C ARG A 61 0.91 -3.18 -1.13
N ASP A 62 0.56 -3.47 -2.36
CA ASP A 62 0.72 -2.56 -3.50
C ASP A 62 -0.25 -1.38 -3.41
N ALA A 63 -1.48 -1.60 -2.95
CA ALA A 63 -2.43 -0.55 -2.61
C ALA A 63 -1.94 0.32 -1.43
N ALA A 64 -1.35 -0.28 -0.40
CA ALA A 64 -0.76 0.47 0.71
C ALA A 64 0.52 1.23 0.30
N MET A 65 1.33 0.66 -0.59
CA MET A 65 2.52 1.30 -1.16
C MET A 65 2.14 2.47 -2.07
N SER A 66 1.08 2.34 -2.87
CA SER A 66 0.54 3.46 -3.65
C SER A 66 -0.04 4.55 -2.75
N TYR A 67 -0.66 4.19 -1.61
CA TYR A 67 -1.14 5.14 -0.61
C TYR A 67 -0.01 5.93 0.09
N ARG A 68 1.18 5.32 0.25
CA ARG A 68 2.36 6.01 0.80
C ARG A 68 2.92 7.12 -0.12
N GLY A 69 2.58 7.12 -1.40
CA GLY A 69 3.12 8.08 -2.39
C GLY A 69 2.60 9.52 -2.26
N ASN A 70 1.41 9.73 -1.70
CA ASN A 70 0.71 11.03 -1.76
C ASN A 70 0.47 11.71 -0.40
N TRP A 71 0.54 10.98 0.71
CA TRP A 71 0.16 11.53 2.03
C TRP A 71 1.05 12.70 2.47
N ARG A 72 2.36 12.59 2.25
CA ARG A 72 3.32 13.64 2.59
C ARG A 72 3.00 14.95 1.89
N ASP A 73 2.63 14.89 0.62
CA ASP A 73 2.40 16.07 -0.21
C ASP A 73 1.07 16.74 0.17
N ILE A 74 0.05 15.95 0.54
CA ILE A 74 -1.21 16.45 1.12
C ILE A 74 -0.96 17.17 2.45
N VAL A 75 -0.18 16.58 3.35
CA VAL A 75 0.15 17.20 4.65
C VAL A 75 0.93 18.51 4.47
N VAL A 76 1.87 18.55 3.52
CA VAL A 76 2.63 19.77 3.19
C VAL A 76 1.71 20.85 2.61
N PHE A 77 0.77 20.48 1.73
CA PHE A 77 -0.23 21.42 1.19
C PHE A 77 -1.12 22.00 2.29
N VAL A 78 -1.65 21.16 3.17
CA VAL A 78 -2.46 21.59 4.32
C VAL A 78 -1.66 22.52 5.24
N CYS A 79 -0.39 22.21 5.53
CA CYS A 79 0.48 23.09 6.30
C CYS A 79 0.69 24.45 5.62
N ALA A 80 0.89 24.49 4.30
CA ALA A 80 1.07 25.74 3.56
C ALA A 80 -0.19 26.61 3.59
N VAL A 81 -1.38 26.02 3.42
CA VAL A 81 -2.66 26.72 3.51
C VAL A 81 -2.92 27.24 4.92
N LEU A 82 -2.74 26.40 5.95
CA LEU A 82 -2.91 26.79 7.35
C LEU A 82 -1.95 27.92 7.73
N PHE A 83 -0.69 27.85 7.29
CA PHE A 83 0.29 28.91 7.50
C PHE A 83 -0.17 30.24 6.87
N THR A 84 -0.71 30.20 5.65
CA THR A 84 -1.24 31.38 4.96
C THR A 84 -2.40 32.00 5.72
N ILE A 85 -3.32 31.17 6.26
CA ILE A 85 -4.48 31.63 7.05
C ILE A 85 -4.04 32.25 8.37
N VAL A 86 -3.14 31.59 9.11
CA VAL A 86 -2.62 32.10 10.40
C VAL A 86 -1.86 33.41 10.20
N TRP A 87 -1.04 33.48 9.15
CA TRP A 87 -0.24 34.66 8.84
C TRP A 87 -1.11 35.86 8.44
N TRP A 88 -2.18 35.65 7.66
CA TRP A 88 -3.13 36.70 7.29
C TRP A 88 -3.78 37.36 8.52
N ASN A 89 -3.90 36.64 9.63
CA ASN A 89 -4.47 37.12 10.87
C ASN A 89 -3.48 37.89 11.77
N VAL A 90 -2.18 37.93 11.44
CA VAL A 90 -1.15 38.64 12.23
C VAL A 90 -1.13 40.14 11.90
N SER A 91 -1.02 41.01 12.92
CA SER A 91 -1.01 42.48 12.75
C SER A 91 0.23 42.98 12.00
N HIS A 92 0.02 43.69 10.89
CA HIS A 92 1.03 44.08 9.88
C HIS A 92 1.87 45.33 10.21
N SER A 93 2.05 45.67 11.50
CA SER A 93 2.49 47.02 11.91
C SER A 93 4.01 47.21 12.16
N ARG A 94 4.91 46.31 11.72
CA ARG A 94 6.38 46.43 11.96
C ARG A 94 7.25 46.08 10.74
N SER A 95 8.43 46.71 10.69
CA SER A 95 9.43 46.88 9.61
C SER A 95 9.99 45.65 8.86
N ASN A 96 9.52 44.42 9.13
CA ASN A 96 10.04 43.19 8.50
C ASN A 96 9.21 42.71 7.29
N TRP A 97 8.34 43.56 6.75
CA TRP A 97 7.44 43.23 5.64
C TRP A 97 8.19 42.71 4.40
N LEU A 98 9.31 43.34 4.04
CA LEU A 98 10.10 42.96 2.86
C LEU A 98 10.80 41.59 3.02
N THR A 99 11.35 41.31 4.20
CA THR A 99 11.94 40.00 4.53
C THR A 99 10.90 38.89 4.47
N MET A 100 9.67 39.19 4.90
CA MET A 100 8.58 38.23 4.88
C MET A 100 8.00 37.98 3.48
N PHE A 101 7.98 39.02 2.63
CA PHE A 101 7.63 38.87 1.22
C PHE A 101 8.60 37.94 0.47
N ILE A 102 9.91 38.09 0.71
CA ILE A 102 10.94 37.22 0.13
C ILE A 102 10.80 35.78 0.67
N ALA A 103 10.52 35.61 1.96
CA ALA A 103 10.25 34.29 2.53
C ALA A 103 9.02 33.62 1.89
N MET A 104 7.93 34.37 1.64
CA MET A 104 6.73 33.88 0.95
C MET A 104 7.00 33.46 -0.50
N ILE A 105 7.86 34.19 -1.22
CA ILE A 105 8.31 33.80 -2.56
C ILE A 105 9.09 32.49 -2.50
N ILE A 106 10.05 32.35 -1.57
CA ILE A 106 10.85 31.14 -1.43
C ILE A 106 9.97 29.92 -1.08
N VAL A 107 9.02 30.09 -0.16
CA VAL A 107 8.09 29.02 0.23
C VAL A 107 7.14 28.66 -0.92
N SER A 108 6.61 29.64 -1.65
CA SER A 108 5.75 29.39 -2.82
C SER A 108 6.50 28.68 -3.95
N VAL A 109 7.76 29.06 -4.20
CA VAL A 109 8.63 28.41 -5.19
C VAL A 109 9.00 26.99 -4.74
N ALA A 110 9.32 26.77 -3.48
CA ALA A 110 9.59 25.44 -2.94
C ALA A 110 8.35 24.53 -3.04
N ALA A 111 7.16 25.04 -2.69
CA ALA A 111 5.90 24.32 -2.85
C ALA A 111 5.58 24.01 -4.32
N GLY A 112 5.81 24.98 -5.23
CA GLY A 112 5.61 24.80 -6.67
C GLY A 112 6.56 23.76 -7.29
N ILE A 113 7.84 23.76 -6.91
CA ILE A 113 8.83 22.74 -7.35
C ILE A 113 8.43 21.35 -6.84
N TYR A 114 7.89 21.27 -5.63
CA TYR A 114 7.51 20.01 -5.00
C TYR A 114 6.22 19.43 -5.59
N ALA A 115 5.18 20.26 -5.74
CA ALA A 115 3.93 19.89 -6.41
C ALA A 115 4.13 19.59 -7.91
N GLY A 116 4.99 20.35 -8.59
CA GLY A 116 5.35 20.14 -9.99
C GLY A 116 6.05 18.80 -10.23
N ARG A 117 6.89 18.33 -9.30
CA ARG A 117 7.54 17.00 -9.40
C ARG A 117 6.57 15.83 -9.17
N GLY A 118 5.49 16.04 -8.41
CA GLY A 118 4.40 15.08 -8.25
C GLY A 118 3.54 15.00 -9.51
N LEU A 119 3.16 16.17 -10.05
CA LEU A 119 2.33 16.27 -11.25
C LEU A 119 3.05 15.76 -12.51
N LEU A 120 4.34 16.08 -12.68
CA LEU A 120 5.15 15.58 -13.80
C LEU A 120 5.29 14.05 -13.82
N ARG A 121 5.30 13.38 -12.65
CA ARG A 121 5.31 11.91 -12.58
C ARG A 121 3.95 11.31 -12.92
N ALA A 122 2.86 11.90 -12.41
CA ALA A 122 1.50 11.47 -12.75
C ALA A 122 1.23 11.62 -14.25
N MET A 123 1.58 12.76 -14.85
CA MET A 123 1.40 12.99 -16.29
C MET A 123 2.26 12.05 -17.15
N ARG A 124 3.49 11.70 -16.72
CA ARG A 124 4.35 10.76 -17.46
C ARG A 124 3.77 9.34 -17.50
N THR A 125 3.07 8.91 -16.45
CA THR A 125 2.37 7.62 -16.40
C THR A 125 1.12 7.61 -17.29
N PHE A 126 0.37 8.72 -17.37
CA PHE A 126 -0.77 8.82 -18.30
C PHE A 126 -0.33 8.90 -19.77
N VAL A 127 0.75 9.61 -20.07
CA VAL A 127 1.28 9.76 -21.44
C VAL A 127 1.87 8.46 -22.01
N HIS A 128 2.31 7.51 -21.18
CA HIS A 128 2.75 6.19 -21.67
C HIS A 128 1.60 5.24 -21.99
N ARG A 129 0.38 5.48 -21.50
CA ARG A 129 -0.77 4.60 -21.73
C ARG A 129 -1.48 4.86 -23.07
N ASP A 130 -1.29 6.05 -23.64
CA ASP A 130 -1.85 6.42 -24.96
C ASP A 130 -1.03 5.90 -26.15
N LYS A 131 0.16 5.30 -25.92
CA LYS A 131 1.01 4.77 -27.00
C LYS A 131 0.86 3.26 -27.25
N GLU A 132 0.10 2.54 -26.42
CA GLU A 132 -0.14 1.10 -26.60
C GLU A 132 -1.52 0.79 -27.22
N THR A 133 -2.33 1.81 -27.52
CA THR A 133 -3.67 1.66 -28.11
C THR A 133 -3.80 2.20 -29.53
N GLN A 134 -2.70 2.35 -30.28
CA GLN A 134 -2.75 2.61 -31.72
C GLN A 134 -2.05 1.53 -32.52
#